data_AF-A0A3R7PDM0-F1
#
_entry.id   AF-A0A3R7PDM0-F1
#
_cell.length_a   1.000
_cell.length_b   1.000
_cell.length_c   1.000
_cell.angle_alpha   90.00
_cell.angle_beta   90.00
_cell.angle_gamma   90.00
#
_symmetry.space_group_name_H-M   'P 1'
#
loop_
_entity.id
_entity.type
_entity.pdbx_description
1 polymer ?
#
loop_
_entity_poly.entity_id
_entity_poly.type
_entity_poly.pdbx_seq_one_letter_code
_entity_poly.pdbx_strand_id
1 'polypeptide(L)'
;MVMGADVNHPSAGDARTPSMAAVVASIDKYVSKYAVEVRPQKHRNEIIHEFKEMTKNLLKSFCEALNNCKPKRIIVYRDGVSDIQFSQVLQHELLAIREACKELEETYKPAITFVVVMKRHHTR
;
A
#
# COMPACT_ATOMS: atom_id res chain seq x y z
N MET A 1 1.61 0.39 -12.56
CA MET A 1 1.03 -0.49 -11.54
C MET A 1 0.06 0.34 -10.71
N VAL A 2 -1.13 -0.19 -10.44
CA VAL A 2 -2.12 0.41 -9.54
C VAL A 2 -2.17 -0.41 -8.27
N MET A 3 -2.11 0.25 -7.12
CA MET A 3 -2.12 -0.36 -5.80
C MET A 3 -3.31 0.15 -4.99
N GLY A 4 -3.83 -0.72 -4.14
CA GLY A 4 -4.81 -0.39 -3.11
C GLY A 4 -4.29 -0.79 -1.74
N ALA A 5 -4.52 0.03 -0.72
CA ALA A 5 -4.08 -0.24 0.64
C ALA A 5 -5.16 0.16 1.66
N ASP A 6 -5.37 -0.68 2.65
CA ASP A 6 -6.35 -0.49 3.72
C ASP A 6 -5.86 -1.13 5.03
N VAL A 7 -6.33 -0.58 6.15
CA VAL A 7 -6.12 -1.15 7.49
C VAL A 7 -7.48 -1.31 8.16
N ASN A 8 -7.79 -2.55 8.53
CA ASN A 8 -9.00 -2.84 9.30
C ASN A 8 -8.67 -3.01 10.78
N HIS A 9 -9.43 -2.30 11.60
CA HIS A 9 -9.36 -2.38 13.06
C HIS A 9 -10.45 -3.28 13.62
N PRO A 10 -10.20 -3.95 14.75
CA PRO A 10 -11.23 -4.67 15.48
C PRO A 10 -12.29 -3.72 16.05
N SER A 11 -13.44 -4.30 16.42
CA SER A 11 -14.59 -3.60 16.99
C SER A 11 -14.25 -2.70 18.18
N ALA A 12 -15.08 -1.68 18.42
CA ALA A 12 -14.98 -0.85 19.61
C ALA A 12 -15.07 -1.72 20.89
N GLY A 13 -14.16 -1.49 21.84
CA GLY A 13 -14.07 -2.27 23.08
C GLY A 13 -13.09 -3.45 23.05
N ASP A 14 -12.63 -3.86 21.87
CA ASP A 14 -11.51 -4.81 21.77
C ASP A 14 -10.19 -4.07 21.99
N ALA A 15 -9.34 -4.61 22.87
CA ALA A 15 -8.03 -4.05 23.21
C ALA A 15 -6.86 -4.98 22.83
N ARG A 16 -7.13 -6.18 22.29
CA ARG A 16 -6.11 -7.22 22.08
C ARG A 16 -5.97 -7.64 20.62
N THR A 17 -7.06 -7.68 19.88
CA THR A 17 -7.04 -8.17 18.49
C THR A 17 -6.17 -7.26 17.62
N PRO A 18 -5.23 -7.79 16.82
CA PRO A 18 -4.39 -6.96 15.96
C PRO A 18 -5.23 -6.24 14.90
N SER A 19 -4.66 -5.17 14.35
CA SER A 19 -5.20 -4.59 13.11
C SER A 19 -4.64 -5.36 11.91
N MET A 20 -5.40 -5.42 10.83
CA MET A 20 -5.01 -6.15 9.62
C MET A 20 -4.77 -5.16 8.50
N ALA A 21 -3.54 -5.09 8.01
CA ALA A 21 -3.18 -4.34 6.81
C ALA A 21 -3.27 -5.23 5.59
N ALA A 22 -3.86 -4.71 4.51
CA ALA A 22 -3.92 -5.37 3.22
C ALA A 22 -3.42 -4.41 2.13
N VAL A 23 -2.54 -4.90 1.26
CA VAL A 23 -2.06 -4.18 0.09
C VAL A 23 -2.24 -5.06 -1.14
N VAL A 24 -2.86 -4.52 -2.18
CA VAL A 24 -3.04 -5.18 -3.47
C VAL A 24 -2.32 -4.42 -4.55
N ALA A 25 -1.88 -5.11 -5.60
CA ALA A 25 -1.31 -4.48 -6.79
C ALA A 25 -1.77 -5.17 -8.08
N SER A 26 -2.07 -4.38 -9.10
CA SER A 26 -2.37 -4.86 -10.45
C SER A 26 -1.18 -5.66 -11.00
N ILE A 27 -1.38 -6.85 -11.54
CA ILE A 27 -0.33 -7.70 -12.15
C ILE A 27 -0.50 -7.89 -13.66
N ASP A 28 -1.40 -7.13 -14.28
CA ASP A 28 -1.63 -7.12 -15.72
C ASP A 28 -1.71 -5.68 -16.26
N LYS A 29 -1.66 -5.54 -17.59
CA LYS A 29 -1.71 -4.23 -18.26
C LYS A 29 -3.10 -3.58 -18.20
N TYR A 30 -4.15 -4.39 -18.03
CA TYR A 30 -5.54 -3.93 -18.04
C TYR A 30 -6.06 -3.59 -16.64
N VAL A 31 -5.24 -3.75 -15.60
CA VAL A 31 -5.61 -3.44 -14.22
C VAL A 31 -6.84 -4.28 -13.79
N SER A 32 -6.88 -5.53 -14.26
CA SER A 32 -7.99 -6.48 -14.07
C SER A 32 -7.63 -7.62 -13.12
N LYS A 33 -6.33 -7.91 -12.93
CA LYS A 33 -5.82 -8.96 -12.04
C LYS A 33 -4.96 -8.33 -10.96
N TYR A 34 -5.13 -8.79 -9.72
CA TYR A 34 -4.42 -8.26 -8.58
C TYR A 34 -3.76 -9.37 -7.76
N ALA A 35 -2.52 -9.13 -7.35
CA ALA A 35 -1.88 -9.86 -6.27
C ALA A 35 -2.17 -9.17 -4.93
N VAL A 36 -2.11 -9.92 -3.83
CA VAL A 36 -2.45 -9.45 -2.48
C VAL A 36 -1.36 -9.83 -1.49
N GLU A 37 -1.09 -8.90 -0.58
CA GLU A 37 -0.28 -9.10 0.62
C GLU A 37 -1.13 -8.68 1.82
N VAL A 38 -1.10 -9.47 2.88
CA VAL A 38 -1.83 -9.20 4.13
C VAL A 38 -0.89 -9.38 5.31
N ARG A 39 -0.91 -8.45 6.27
CA ARG A 39 -0.07 -8.49 7.47
C ARG A 39 -0.87 -8.10 8.72
N PRO A 40 -0.75 -8.86 9.82
CA PRO A 40 -1.20 -8.38 11.12
C PRO A 40 -0.25 -7.29 11.62
N GLN A 41 -0.79 -6.27 12.27
CA GLN A 41 -0.01 -5.20 12.89
C GLN A 41 -0.57 -4.81 14.25
N LYS A 42 0.18 -3.97 14.97
CA LYS A 42 -0.18 -3.50 16.32
C LYS A 42 -1.61 -2.99 16.36
N HIS A 43 -2.31 -3.31 17.45
CA HIS A 43 -3.68 -2.89 17.70
C HIS A 43 -3.88 -1.39 17.44
N ARG A 44 -4.90 -1.05 16.64
CA ARG A 44 -5.32 0.32 16.30
C ARG A 44 -4.19 1.21 15.77
N ASN A 45 -3.29 0.63 14.99
CA ASN A 45 -2.28 1.39 14.27
C ASN A 45 -2.70 1.55 12.82
N GLU A 46 -2.78 2.79 12.33
CA GLU A 46 -3.17 3.09 10.94
C GLU A 46 -1.98 2.98 9.97
N ILE A 47 -0.75 3.26 10.44
CA ILE A 47 0.43 3.21 9.56
C ILE A 47 0.74 1.74 9.25
N ILE A 48 0.87 1.40 7.97
CA ILE A 48 1.24 0.04 7.56
C ILE A 48 2.74 -0.15 7.74
N HIS A 49 3.14 -0.96 8.74
CA HIS A 49 4.57 -1.13 9.10
C HIS A 49 5.37 -1.91 8.07
N GLU A 50 4.77 -2.98 7.53
CA GLU A 50 5.43 -3.86 6.56
C GLU A 50 5.23 -3.41 5.11
N PHE A 51 4.85 -2.14 4.87
CA PHE A 51 4.51 -1.65 3.54
C PHE A 51 5.66 -1.83 2.53
N LYS A 52 6.92 -1.73 3.00
CA LYS A 52 8.11 -1.98 2.18
C LYS A 52 8.13 -3.41 1.64
N GLU A 53 8.02 -4.39 2.55
CA GLU A 53 8.12 -5.81 2.19
C GLU A 53 6.92 -6.24 1.33
N MET A 54 5.72 -5.79 1.68
CA MET A 54 4.51 -6.02 0.89
C MET A 54 4.66 -5.44 -0.53
N THR A 55 5.14 -4.20 -0.65
CA THR A 55 5.39 -3.57 -1.96
C THR A 55 6.45 -4.33 -2.76
N LYS A 56 7.52 -4.79 -2.11
CA LYS A 56 8.58 -5.57 -2.76
C LYS A 56 8.05 -6.86 -3.36
N ASN A 57 7.24 -7.60 -2.61
CA ASN A 57 6.63 -8.84 -3.11
C ASN A 57 5.67 -8.57 -4.27
N LEU A 58 4.84 -7.53 -4.17
CA LEU A 58 3.91 -7.14 -5.24
C LEU A 58 4.65 -6.68 -6.51
N LEU A 59 5.78 -5.97 -6.37
CA LEU A 59 6.65 -5.61 -7.49
C LEU A 59 7.26 -6.85 -8.16
N LYS A 60 7.67 -7.86 -7.40
CA LYS A 60 8.15 -9.15 -7.95
C LYS A 60 7.04 -9.85 -8.71
N SER A 61 5.85 -9.99 -8.14
CA SER A 61 4.69 -10.57 -8.82
C SER A 61 4.32 -9.84 -10.11
N PHE A 62 4.43 -8.51 -10.13
CA PHE A 62 4.23 -7.71 -11.35
C PHE A 62 5.27 -8.04 -12.43
N CYS A 63 6.55 -8.07 -12.06
CA CYS A 63 7.65 -8.39 -12.98
C CYS A 63 7.49 -9.80 -13.55
N GLU A 64 7.21 -10.79 -12.70
CA GLU A 64 6.98 -12.19 -13.12
C GLU A 64 5.81 -12.29 -14.11
N ALA A 65 4.71 -11.59 -13.86
CA ALA A 65 3.52 -11.63 -14.72
C ALA A 65 3.69 -10.89 -16.06
N LEU A 66 4.64 -9.95 -16.17
CA LEU A 66 4.81 -9.08 -17.34
C LEU A 66 6.19 -9.21 -17.99
N ASN A 67 6.74 -10.42 -18.04
CA ASN A 67 8.02 -10.73 -18.70
C ASN A 67 9.18 -9.86 -18.20
N ASN A 68 9.34 -9.79 -16.88
CA ASN A 68 10.36 -9.00 -16.18
C ASN A 68 10.28 -7.48 -16.44
N CYS A 69 9.14 -6.97 -16.91
CA CYS A 69 8.93 -5.53 -17.04
C CYS A 69 8.64 -4.88 -15.69
N LYS A 70 9.36 -3.80 -15.38
CA LYS A 70 9.15 -2.99 -14.16
C LYS A 70 8.13 -1.88 -14.41
N PRO A 71 7.26 -1.56 -13.43
CA PRO A 71 6.27 -0.51 -13.61
C PRO A 71 6.89 0.89 -13.59
N LYS A 72 6.86 1.63 -14.70
CA LYS A 72 7.40 3.01 -14.76
C LYS A 72 6.67 4.01 -13.86
N ARG A 73 5.41 3.72 -13.52
CA ARG A 73 4.56 4.53 -12.63
C ARG A 73 3.81 3.65 -11.64
N ILE A 74 3.69 4.12 -10.42
CA ILE A 74 2.94 3.48 -9.33
C ILE A 74 1.88 4.47 -8.85
N ILE A 75 0.62 4.06 -8.87
CA ILE A 75 -0.49 4.83 -8.32
C ILE A 75 -1.01 4.06 -7.11
N VAL A 76 -1.05 4.71 -5.94
CA VAL A 76 -1.51 4.10 -4.69
C VAL A 76 -2.80 4.77 -4.26
N TYR A 77 -3.84 3.98 -4.04
CA TYR A 77 -5.07 4.39 -3.38
C TYR A 77 -5.05 3.87 -1.94
N ARG A 78 -4.93 4.78 -0.96
CA ARG A 78 -4.89 4.47 0.47
C ARG A 78 -6.22 4.87 1.11
N ASP A 79 -7.01 3.88 1.54
CA ASP A 79 -8.30 4.08 2.22
C ASP A 79 -8.11 4.40 3.71
N GLY A 80 -9.12 4.83 4.45
CA GLY A 80 -9.15 4.75 5.92
C GLY A 80 -8.26 5.71 6.72
N VAL A 81 -7.50 6.61 6.07
CA VAL A 81 -6.65 7.57 6.78
C VAL A 81 -7.45 8.80 7.19
N SER A 82 -7.30 9.24 8.44
CA SER A 82 -7.86 10.52 8.93
C SER A 82 -6.97 11.71 8.56
N ASP A 83 -7.57 12.90 8.40
CA ASP A 83 -6.86 14.13 8.02
C ASP A 83 -5.64 14.44 8.91
N ILE A 84 -5.76 14.14 10.21
CA ILE A 84 -4.71 14.38 11.22
C ILE A 84 -3.49 13.48 10.98
N GLN A 85 -3.68 12.32 10.33
CA GLN A 85 -2.63 11.32 10.10
C GLN A 85 -2.00 11.40 8.70
N PHE A 86 -2.49 12.27 7.81
CA PHE A 86 -2.02 12.32 6.41
C PHE A 86 -0.52 12.49 6.28
N SER A 87 0.07 13.45 6.98
CA SER A 87 1.51 13.71 6.86
C SER A 87 2.35 12.53 7.35
N GLN A 88 1.95 11.89 8.45
CA GLN A 88 2.68 10.75 9.01
C GLN A 88 2.57 9.53 8.10
N VAL A 89 1.36 9.19 7.65
CA VAL A 89 1.13 8.07 6.73
C VAL A 89 1.87 8.28 5.42
N LEU A 90 1.76 9.47 4.83
CA LEU A 90 2.45 9.80 3.59
C LEU A 90 3.97 9.66 3.76
N GLN A 91 4.56 10.21 4.82
CA GLN A 91 6.00 10.11 5.03
C GLN A 91 6.46 8.66 5.19
N HIS A 92 5.82 7.88 6.06
CA HIS A 92 6.22 6.50 6.31
C HIS A 92 5.98 5.58 5.10
N GLU A 93 4.78 5.60 4.53
CA GLU A 93 4.41 4.67 3.47
C GLU A 93 5.05 5.05 2.12
N LEU A 94 5.18 6.34 1.78
CA LEU A 94 5.86 6.75 0.55
C LEU A 94 7.34 6.42 0.59
N LEU A 95 8.00 6.61 1.75
CA LEU A 95 9.40 6.20 1.92
C LEU A 95 9.53 4.68 1.78
N ALA A 96 8.63 3.91 2.38
CA ALA A 96 8.62 2.45 2.25
C ALA A 96 8.50 1.97 0.80
N ILE A 97 7.63 2.60 -0.02
CA ILE A 97 7.52 2.28 -1.46
C ILE A 97 8.84 2.58 -2.18
N ARG A 98 9.45 3.75 -1.91
CA ARG A 98 10.71 4.16 -2.54
C ARG A 98 11.86 3.23 -2.19
N GLU A 99 11.94 2.81 -0.93
CA GLU A 99 12.93 1.84 -0.47
C GLU A 99 12.72 0.47 -1.11
N ALA A 100 11.47 0.00 -1.22
CA ALA A 100 11.16 -1.25 -1.91
C ALA A 100 11.57 -1.22 -3.39
N CYS A 101 11.37 -0.08 -4.06
CA CYS A 101 11.86 0.13 -5.42
C CYS A 101 13.38 0.09 -5.50
N LYS A 102 14.08 0.78 -4.58
CA LYS A 102 15.54 0.83 -4.54
C LYS A 102 16.18 -0.54 -4.25
N GLU A 103 15.55 -1.37 -3.40
CA GLU A 103 15.98 -2.74 -3.14
C GLU A 103 15.83 -3.66 -4.34
N LEU A 104 14.85 -3.40 -5.22
CA LEU A 104 14.69 -4.16 -6.46
C LEU A 104 15.78 -3.84 -7.48
N GLU A 105 16.16 -2.55 -7.58
CA GLU A 105 17.29 -2.07 -8.38
C GLU A 105 17.63 -0.64 -7.94
N GLU A 106 18.91 -0.35 -7.71
CA GLU A 106 19.35 0.94 -7.15
C GLU A 106 18.96 2.16 -8.03
N THR A 107 18.92 1.98 -9.35
CA THR A 107 18.54 2.99 -10.33
C THR A 107 17.02 3.11 -10.55
N TYR A 108 16.23 2.19 -10.00
CA TYR A 108 14.80 2.14 -10.26
C TYR A 108 14.03 3.16 -9.38
N LYS A 109 13.65 4.27 -10.02
CA LYS A 109 12.94 5.40 -9.40
C LYS A 109 11.65 5.70 -10.17
N PRO A 110 10.61 4.87 -10.04
CA PRO A 110 9.34 5.12 -10.73
C PRO A 110 8.66 6.37 -10.18
N ALA A 111 7.84 7.03 -11.01
CA ALA A 111 6.98 8.10 -10.52
C ALA A 111 5.86 7.51 -9.65
N ILE A 112 5.67 8.05 -8.45
CA ILE A 112 4.67 7.58 -7.49
C ILE A 112 3.62 8.67 -7.30
N THR A 113 2.35 8.31 -7.51
CA THR A 113 1.19 9.12 -7.15
C THR A 113 0.51 8.47 -5.95
N PHE A 114 0.39 9.20 -4.85
CA PHE A 114 -0.25 8.72 -3.62
C PHE A 114 -1.58 9.45 -3.43
N VAL A 115 -2.69 8.71 -3.45
CA VAL A 115 -4.05 9.23 -3.35
C VAL A 115 -4.67 8.67 -2.08
N VAL A 116 -5.00 9.55 -1.14
CA VAL A 116 -5.81 9.19 0.02
C VAL A 116 -7.28 9.18 -0.39
N VAL A 117 -7.97 8.09 -0.07
CA VAL A 117 -9.39 7.89 -0.36
C VAL A 117 -10.15 7.95 0.96
N MET A 118 -11.01 8.96 1.11
CA MET A 118 -11.89 9.08 2.27
C MET A 118 -13.32 8.79 1.84
N LYS A 119 -13.81 7.58 2.11
CA LYS A 119 -15.18 7.16 1.75
C LYS A 119 -16.25 7.64 2.75
N ARG A 120 -15.86 7.85 4.01
CA ARG A 120 -16.77 8.21 5.11
C ARG A 120 -16.50 9.65 5.51
N HIS A 121 -17.29 10.59 4.96
CA HIS A 121 -17.19 12.02 5.25
C HIS A 121 -18.57 12.70 5.37
N HIS A 122 -18.57 13.93 5.89
CA HIS A 122 -19.79 14.70 6.13
C HIS A 122 -20.20 15.64 4.99
N THR A 123 -19.35 15.84 3.97
CA THR A 123 -19.70 16.61 2.77
C THR A 123 -20.84 15.94 1.99
N ARG A 124 -21.75 16.75 1.44
CA ARG A 124 -22.94 16.35 0.66
C ARG A 124 -22.98 17.10 -0.66
#